data_AF-A0A809SID0-F1
#
_entry.id   AF-A0A809SID0-F1
#
_cell.length_a   1.000
_cell.length_b   1.000
_cell.length_c   1.000
_cell.angle_alpha   90.00
_cell.angle_beta   90.00
_cell.angle_gamma   90.00
#
_symmetry.space_group_name_H-M   'P 1'
#
loop_
_entity.id
_entity.type
_entity.pdbx_description
1 polymer ?
#
loop_
_entity_poly.entity_id
_entity_poly.type
_entity_poly.pdbx_seq_one_letter_code
_entity_poly.pdbx_strand_id
1 'polypeptide(L)'
;MYKYIDIINDVDVIQIRSVDVVSIYQNFLKILIIELQEIKDSELFNELTWNNFKRNSGFSLVLNRFIFYLFYYLKDKKYTGKDNKKEQAFLEIIDLFKNDNNFDYIKNQNKELIINKAKEIFKLANIDGSTKDIITLVSEFDILNIESKQKQLNSLYFIFEAFNGCDIPD
;
A
#
# COMPACT_ATOMS: atom_id res chain seq x y z
N MET A 1 14.75 -11.50 6.37
CA MET A 1 13.81 -10.72 7.20
C MET A 1 14.50 -9.43 7.54
N TYR A 2 13.81 -8.29 7.46
CA TYR A 2 14.40 -6.96 7.62
C TYR A 2 13.51 -6.13 8.56
N LYS A 3 14.10 -5.31 9.42
CA LYS A 3 13.35 -4.31 10.18
C LYS A 3 13.13 -3.06 9.31
N TYR A 4 12.21 -2.20 9.73
CA TYR A 4 11.96 -0.94 9.02
C TYR A 4 13.23 -0.08 8.90
N ILE A 5 14.03 0.01 9.98
CA ILE A 5 15.30 0.73 9.99
C ILE A 5 16.31 0.17 8.97
N ASP A 6 16.28 -1.14 8.73
CA ASP A 6 17.15 -1.78 7.75
C ASP A 6 16.70 -1.41 6.32
N ILE A 7 15.39 -1.33 6.06
CA ILE A 7 14.84 -0.96 4.74
C ILE A 7 15.21 0.48 4.35
N ILE A 8 15.19 1.41 5.32
CA ILE A 8 15.53 2.81 5.06
C ILE A 8 17.04 3.03 4.95
N ASN A 9 17.87 2.20 5.61
CA ASN A 9 19.33 2.32 5.61
C ASN A 9 20.01 1.52 4.49
N ASP A 10 19.53 0.31 4.16
CA ASP A 10 20.08 -0.57 3.11
C ASP A 10 19.51 -0.24 1.72
N VAL A 11 19.60 1.04 1.36
CA VAL A 11 19.08 1.61 0.12
C VAL A 11 19.59 0.88 -1.13
N ASP A 12 20.75 0.22 -1.09
CA ASP A 12 21.32 -0.43 -2.29
C ASP A 12 21.02 -1.94 -2.39
N VAL A 13 21.26 -2.74 -1.35
CA VAL A 13 21.24 -4.21 -1.49
C VAL A 13 19.83 -4.78 -1.61
N ILE A 14 18.86 -4.21 -0.89
CA ILE A 14 17.46 -4.66 -0.90
C ILE A 14 16.72 -4.06 -2.11
N GLN A 15 17.08 -2.85 -2.56
CA GLN A 15 16.40 -2.17 -3.67
C GLN A 15 16.88 -2.62 -5.06
N ILE A 16 18.05 -3.25 -5.18
CA ILE A 16 18.55 -3.80 -6.46
C ILE A 16 17.84 -5.10 -6.87
N ARG A 17 17.29 -5.86 -5.91
CA ARG A 17 16.63 -7.14 -6.21
C ARG A 17 15.20 -6.90 -6.68
N SER A 18 14.79 -7.59 -7.75
CA SER A 18 13.36 -7.72 -8.08
C SER A 18 12.66 -8.45 -6.93
N VAL A 19 11.76 -7.73 -6.25
CA VAL A 19 11.00 -8.28 -5.12
C VAL A 19 9.66 -8.79 -5.63
N ASP A 20 9.23 -9.92 -5.10
CA ASP A 20 7.89 -10.42 -5.36
C ASP A 20 6.83 -9.45 -4.83
N VAL A 21 5.90 -9.08 -5.69
CA VAL A 21 4.83 -8.11 -5.40
C VAL A 21 3.86 -8.63 -4.33
N VAL A 22 3.64 -9.94 -4.24
CA VAL A 22 2.76 -10.51 -3.20
C VAL A 22 3.40 -10.30 -1.81
N SER A 23 4.71 -10.45 -1.69
CA SER A 23 5.43 -10.13 -0.45
C SER A 23 5.32 -8.64 -0.06
N ILE A 24 5.32 -7.72 -1.02
CA ILE A 24 5.07 -6.28 -0.75
C ILE A 24 3.63 -6.06 -0.25
N TYR A 25 2.64 -6.63 -0.93
CA TYR A 25 1.24 -6.57 -0.50
C TYR A 25 1.06 -7.10 0.92
N GLN A 26 1.63 -8.26 1.26
CA GLN A 26 1.56 -8.82 2.62
C GLN A 26 2.19 -7.91 3.67
N ASN A 27 3.27 -7.21 3.33
CA ASN A 27 3.90 -6.25 4.22
C ASN A 27 3.05 -4.98 4.41
N PHE A 28 2.34 -4.53 3.39
CA PHE A 28 1.33 -3.47 3.52
C PHE A 28 0.24 -3.87 4.54
N LEU A 29 -0.28 -5.10 4.45
CA LEU A 29 -1.28 -5.60 5.41
C LEU A 29 -0.77 -5.51 6.86
N LYS A 30 0.48 -5.93 7.12
CA LYS A 30 1.09 -5.86 8.46
C LYS A 30 1.16 -4.42 8.99
N ILE A 31 1.53 -3.46 8.14
CA ILE A 31 1.58 -2.03 8.49
C ILE A 31 0.18 -1.53 8.84
N LEU A 32 -0.80 -1.85 8.00
CA LEU A 32 -2.18 -1.40 8.17
C LEU A 32 -2.86 -2.04 9.39
N ILE A 33 -2.49 -3.27 9.77
CA ILE A 33 -2.92 -3.88 11.03
C ILE A 33 -2.52 -3.02 12.24
N ILE A 34 -1.33 -2.40 12.24
CA ILE A 34 -0.87 -1.52 13.31
C ILE A 34 -1.60 -0.17 13.24
N GLU A 35 -1.76 0.38 12.04
CA GLU A 35 -2.37 1.69 11.88
C GLU A 35 -3.88 1.69 12.21
N LEU A 36 -4.59 0.62 11.86
CA LEU A 36 -6.06 0.56 11.95
C LEU A 36 -6.59 -0.14 13.21
N GLN A 37 -5.76 -0.31 14.25
CA GLN A 37 -6.13 -1.03 15.49
C GLN A 37 -7.37 -0.47 16.20
N GLU A 38 -7.67 0.82 16.00
CA GLU A 38 -8.81 1.52 16.61
C GLU A 38 -10.14 1.21 15.91
N ILE A 39 -10.12 0.68 14.68
CA ILE A 39 -11.31 0.46 13.84
C ILE A 39 -11.48 -1.01 13.40
N LYS A 40 -11.03 -1.96 14.22
CA LYS A 40 -10.96 -3.40 13.89
C LYS A 40 -12.26 -4.03 13.38
N ASP A 41 -13.41 -3.54 13.82
CA ASP A 41 -14.71 -4.09 13.43
C ASP A 41 -15.29 -3.44 12.15
N SER A 42 -14.54 -2.53 11.52
CA SER A 42 -14.98 -1.85 10.30
C SER A 42 -14.72 -2.67 9.04
N GLU A 43 -15.56 -2.47 8.03
CA GLU A 43 -15.33 -3.03 6.68
C GLU A 43 -13.98 -2.59 6.12
N LEU A 44 -13.60 -1.32 6.33
CA LEU A 44 -12.30 -0.78 5.90
C LEU A 44 -11.12 -1.53 6.52
N PHE A 45 -11.20 -1.92 7.80
CA PHE A 45 -10.16 -2.74 8.42
C PHE A 45 -10.01 -4.08 7.71
N ASN A 46 -11.11 -4.77 7.41
CA ASN A 46 -11.06 -6.07 6.74
C ASN A 46 -10.48 -5.95 5.32
N GLU A 47 -10.90 -4.95 4.55
CA GLU A 47 -10.40 -4.70 3.19
C GLU A 47 -8.89 -4.39 3.15
N LEU A 48 -8.35 -3.80 4.22
CA LEU A 48 -6.96 -3.36 4.30
C LEU A 48 -6.02 -4.27 5.08
N THR A 49 -6.54 -5.28 5.78
CA THR A 49 -5.71 -6.13 6.65
C THR A 49 -5.88 -7.63 6.39
N TRP A 50 -6.97 -8.06 5.76
CA TRP A 50 -7.17 -9.47 5.46
C TRP A 50 -6.50 -9.82 4.14
N ASN A 51 -5.73 -10.92 4.18
CA ASN A 51 -5.12 -11.45 2.97
C ASN A 51 -6.17 -12.23 2.15
N ASN A 52 -6.64 -11.62 1.07
CA ASN A 52 -7.60 -12.23 0.15
C ASN A 52 -6.92 -12.92 -1.06
N PHE A 53 -5.60 -12.91 -1.13
CA PHE A 53 -4.85 -13.59 -2.18
C PHE A 53 -4.90 -15.11 -2.00
N LYS A 54 -5.34 -15.80 -3.06
CA LYS A 54 -5.41 -17.28 -3.11
C LYS A 54 -4.49 -17.87 -4.18
N ARG A 55 -4.39 -17.22 -5.34
CA ARG A 55 -3.66 -17.67 -6.54
C ARG A 55 -3.24 -16.48 -7.39
N ASN A 56 -2.17 -16.65 -8.15
CA ASN A 56 -1.59 -15.64 -9.04
C ASN A 56 -2.55 -15.13 -10.12
N SER A 57 -3.38 -16.00 -10.70
CA SER A 57 -4.29 -15.68 -11.82
C SER A 57 -5.46 -14.73 -11.46
N GLY A 58 -5.45 -14.12 -10.29
CA GLY A 58 -6.47 -13.17 -9.84
C GLY A 58 -5.90 -12.16 -8.84
N PHE A 59 -4.58 -12.00 -8.82
CA PHE A 59 -3.94 -11.10 -7.89
C PHE A 59 -4.24 -9.65 -8.25
N SER A 60 -4.31 -9.30 -9.53
CA SER A 60 -4.70 -7.95 -9.98
C SER A 60 -6.05 -7.52 -9.42
N LEU A 61 -7.05 -8.41 -9.40
CA LEU A 61 -8.37 -8.12 -8.83
C LEU A 61 -8.31 -7.84 -7.34
N VAL A 62 -7.56 -8.66 -6.59
CA VAL A 62 -7.32 -8.46 -5.15
C VAL A 62 -6.60 -7.13 -4.92
N LEU A 63 -5.58 -6.86 -5.73
CA LEU A 63 -4.72 -5.70 -5.56
C LEU A 63 -5.42 -4.40 -5.92
N ASN A 64 -6.18 -4.36 -7.01
CA ASN A 64 -6.95 -3.20 -7.42
C ASN A 64 -7.98 -2.81 -6.35
N ARG A 65 -8.67 -3.80 -5.79
CA ARG A 65 -9.59 -3.60 -4.67
C ARG A 65 -8.84 -3.05 -3.45
N PHE A 66 -7.73 -3.67 -3.08
CA PHE A 66 -6.89 -3.22 -1.97
C PHE A 66 -6.39 -1.77 -2.15
N ILE A 67 -5.86 -1.43 -3.33
CA ILE A 67 -5.35 -0.09 -3.67
C ILE A 67 -6.48 0.94 -3.58
N PHE A 68 -7.67 0.64 -4.08
CA PHE A 68 -8.82 1.52 -3.95
C PHE A 68 -9.13 1.83 -2.48
N TYR A 69 -9.25 0.81 -1.64
CA TYR A 69 -9.52 1.01 -0.20
C TYR A 69 -8.35 1.70 0.51
N LEU A 70 -7.11 1.47 0.09
CA LEU A 70 -5.93 2.11 0.66
C LEU A 70 -6.03 3.62 0.43
N PHE A 71 -6.35 4.04 -0.79
CA PHE A 71 -6.52 5.46 -1.07
C PHE A 71 -7.80 6.04 -0.48
N TYR A 72 -8.87 5.26 -0.34
CA TYR A 72 -10.04 5.70 0.42
C TYR A 72 -9.68 6.03 1.88
N TYR A 73 -8.80 5.24 2.51
CA TYR A 73 -8.27 5.54 3.83
C TYR A 73 -7.30 6.73 3.82
N LEU A 74 -6.36 6.75 2.86
CA LEU A 74 -5.32 7.78 2.79
C LEU A 74 -5.87 9.15 2.43
N LYS A 75 -7.02 9.28 1.76
CA LYS A 75 -7.59 10.59 1.37
C LYS A 75 -7.79 11.54 2.57
N ASP A 76 -7.97 10.99 3.77
CA ASP A 76 -8.14 11.74 5.02
C ASP A 76 -6.80 11.93 5.77
N LYS A 77 -5.68 11.56 5.15
CA LYS A 77 -4.32 11.70 5.65
C LYS A 77 -3.56 12.77 4.87
N LYS A 78 -2.56 13.35 5.52
CA LYS A 78 -1.68 14.33 4.89
C LYS A 78 -0.56 13.61 4.13
N TYR A 79 -0.32 14.01 2.87
CA TYR A 79 0.91 13.66 2.17
C TYR A 79 2.06 14.55 2.66
N THR A 80 3.18 13.94 3.02
CA THR A 80 4.37 14.59 3.59
C THR A 80 5.62 14.38 2.74
N GLY A 81 5.50 13.62 1.64
CA GLY A 81 6.59 13.40 0.70
C GLY A 81 6.97 14.67 -0.07
N LYS A 82 8.09 14.59 -0.79
CA LYS A 82 8.67 15.72 -1.56
C LYS A 82 8.56 15.54 -3.07
N ASP A 83 7.94 14.47 -3.54
CA ASP A 83 7.77 14.20 -4.96
C ASP A 83 6.49 14.85 -5.47
N ASN A 84 6.64 15.95 -6.22
CA ASN A 84 5.53 16.71 -6.76
C ASN A 84 4.60 15.87 -7.66
N LYS A 85 5.12 14.83 -8.34
CA LYS A 85 4.27 13.97 -9.19
C LYS A 85 3.36 13.11 -8.32
N LYS A 86 3.91 12.51 -7.27
CA LYS A 86 3.12 11.71 -6.31
C LYS A 86 2.10 12.58 -5.58
N GLU A 87 2.50 13.79 -5.16
CA GLU A 87 1.59 14.74 -4.52
C GLU A 87 0.42 15.10 -5.43
N GLN A 88 0.69 15.46 -6.69
CA GLN A 88 -0.34 15.79 -7.66
C GLN A 88 -1.28 14.59 -7.93
N ALA A 89 -0.73 13.39 -8.12
CA ALA A 89 -1.53 12.18 -8.29
C ALA A 89 -2.43 11.91 -7.08
N PHE A 90 -1.93 12.16 -5.86
CA PHE A 90 -2.70 11.99 -4.64
C PHE A 90 -3.83 13.02 -4.50
N LEU A 91 -3.57 14.28 -4.85
CA LEU A 91 -4.60 15.33 -4.90
C LEU A 91 -5.70 15.00 -5.90
N GLU A 92 -5.35 14.49 -7.08
CA GLU A 92 -6.32 14.03 -8.09
C GLU A 92 -7.18 12.86 -7.57
N ILE A 93 -6.58 11.91 -6.85
CA ILE A 93 -7.33 10.83 -6.19
C ILE A 93 -8.31 11.38 -5.15
N ILE A 94 -7.88 12.34 -4.32
CA ILE A 94 -8.76 13.01 -3.36
C ILE A 94 -9.95 13.65 -4.06
N ASP A 95 -9.72 14.36 -5.18
CA ASP A 95 -10.80 15.00 -5.94
C ASP A 95 -11.76 13.98 -6.58
N LEU A 96 -11.26 12.83 -7.03
CA LEU A 96 -12.09 11.72 -7.51
C LEU A 96 -13.02 11.17 -6.41
N PHE A 97 -12.54 11.07 -5.17
CA PHE A 97 -13.39 10.68 -4.03
C PHE A 97 -14.37 11.77 -3.60
N LYS A 98 -14.06 13.06 -3.82
CA LYS A 98 -15.04 14.14 -3.59
C LYS A 98 -16.19 14.07 -4.59
N ASN A 99 -15.88 13.73 -5.85
CA ASN A 99 -16.87 13.61 -6.92
C ASN A 99 -17.72 12.33 -6.80
N ASP A 100 -17.17 11.26 -6.23
CA ASP A 100 -17.88 10.05 -5.87
C ASP A 100 -17.35 9.48 -4.55
N ASN A 101 -18.05 9.79 -3.46
CA ASN A 101 -17.69 9.35 -2.11
C ASN A 101 -18.19 7.93 -1.80
N ASN A 102 -18.58 7.14 -2.80
CA ASN A 102 -18.99 5.76 -2.56
C ASN A 102 -17.79 4.93 -2.11
N PHE A 103 -17.90 4.38 -0.89
CA PHE A 103 -16.92 3.50 -0.29
C PHE A 103 -16.82 2.14 -0.97
N ASP A 104 -17.90 1.69 -1.62
CA ASP A 104 -17.95 0.37 -2.25
C ASP A 104 -17.15 0.37 -3.56
N TYR A 105 -16.09 -0.46 -3.61
CA TYR A 105 -15.24 -0.60 -4.80
C TYR A 105 -16.04 -0.91 -6.06
N ILE A 106 -17.07 -1.74 -6.01
CA ILE A 106 -17.82 -2.14 -7.21
C ILE A 106 -18.68 -0.97 -7.71
N LYS A 107 -19.26 -0.20 -6.78
CA LYS A 107 -20.20 0.88 -7.09
C LYS A 107 -19.54 2.23 -7.41
N ASN A 108 -18.29 2.44 -6.98
CA ASN A 108 -17.58 3.68 -7.27
C ASN A 108 -17.30 3.80 -8.78
N GLN A 109 -17.70 4.93 -9.37
CA GLN A 109 -17.57 5.24 -10.79
C GLN A 109 -16.14 5.60 -11.17
N ASN A 110 -15.37 6.13 -10.22
CA ASN A 110 -14.01 6.61 -10.42
C ASN A 110 -12.93 5.56 -10.10
N LYS A 111 -13.29 4.34 -9.69
CA LYS A 111 -12.35 3.30 -9.24
C LYS A 111 -11.18 3.05 -10.18
N GLU A 112 -11.42 2.97 -11.48
CA GLU A 112 -10.38 2.73 -12.49
C GLU A 112 -9.42 3.92 -12.60
N LEU A 113 -9.94 5.15 -12.51
CA LEU A 113 -9.12 6.36 -12.52
C LEU A 113 -8.28 6.46 -11.23
N ILE A 114 -8.86 6.11 -10.09
CA ILE A 114 -8.15 6.04 -8.80
C ILE A 114 -7.00 5.04 -8.88
N ILE A 115 -7.25 3.83 -9.38
CA ILE A 115 -6.21 2.80 -9.56
C ILE A 115 -5.13 3.29 -10.54
N ASN A 116 -5.52 3.93 -11.64
CA ASN A 116 -4.54 4.45 -12.61
C ASN A 116 -3.66 5.56 -12.03
N LYS A 117 -4.21 6.42 -11.17
CA LYS A 117 -3.43 7.45 -10.47
C LYS A 117 -2.55 6.86 -9.38
N ALA A 118 -3.02 5.81 -8.70
CA ALA A 118 -2.22 5.10 -7.69
C ALA A 118 -0.91 4.53 -8.25
N LYS A 119 -0.89 4.17 -9.55
CA LYS A 119 0.33 3.70 -10.25
C LYS A 119 1.44 4.75 -10.34
N GLU A 120 1.10 6.03 -10.21
CA GLU A 120 2.08 7.13 -10.15
C GLU A 120 2.73 7.25 -8.76
N ILE A 121 2.11 6.65 -7.73
CA ILE A 121 2.53 6.75 -6.32
C ILE A 121 3.23 5.48 -5.86
N PHE A 122 2.62 4.32 -6.10
CA PHE A 122 3.11 3.01 -5.68
C PHE A 122 3.38 2.11 -6.88
N LYS A 123 4.56 1.50 -6.93
CA LYS A 123 4.89 0.46 -7.92
C LYS A 123 4.00 -0.76 -7.77
N LEU A 124 3.58 -1.06 -6.54
CA LEU A 124 2.60 -2.09 -6.20
C LEU A 124 1.34 -2.01 -7.07
N ALA A 125 0.81 -0.81 -7.37
CA ALA A 125 -0.37 -0.68 -8.23
C ALA A 125 -0.13 -1.06 -9.70
N ASN A 126 1.14 -1.22 -10.12
CA ASN A 126 1.55 -1.77 -11.41
C ASN A 126 1.87 -3.27 -11.35
N ILE A 127 1.54 -3.96 -10.24
CA ILE A 127 1.94 -5.35 -9.99
C ILE A 127 3.49 -5.49 -9.96
N ASP A 128 4.19 -4.40 -9.63
CA ASP A 128 5.66 -4.36 -9.53
C ASP A 128 6.09 -4.26 -8.06
N GLY A 129 6.86 -5.24 -7.59
CA GLY A 129 7.30 -5.30 -6.21
C GLY A 129 8.47 -4.38 -5.92
N SER A 130 8.25 -3.36 -5.08
CA SER A 130 9.33 -2.48 -4.61
C SER A 130 9.28 -2.23 -3.12
N THR A 131 10.42 -2.41 -2.44
CA THR A 131 10.54 -2.04 -1.02
C THR A 131 10.40 -0.54 -0.79
N LYS A 132 10.57 0.29 -1.83
CA LYS A 132 10.30 1.74 -1.78
C LYS A 132 8.82 2.05 -1.54
N ASP A 133 7.91 1.13 -1.87
CA ASP A 133 6.48 1.34 -1.59
C ASP A 133 6.21 1.30 -0.08
N ILE A 134 6.97 0.49 0.68
CA ILE A 134 6.90 0.48 2.15
C ILE A 134 7.36 1.82 2.72
N ILE A 135 8.47 2.35 2.22
CA ILE A 135 8.98 3.66 2.62
C ILE A 135 7.98 4.75 2.25
N THR A 136 7.45 4.71 1.03
CA THR A 136 6.44 5.67 0.54
C THR A 136 5.22 5.67 1.46
N LEU A 137 4.68 4.50 1.81
CA LEU A 137 3.51 4.40 2.68
C LEU A 137 3.78 4.97 4.08
N VAL A 138 4.91 4.61 4.70
CA VAL A 138 5.20 4.95 6.10
C VAL A 138 5.76 6.36 6.28
N SER A 139 6.56 6.85 5.33
CA SER A 139 7.29 8.12 5.46
C SER A 139 6.64 9.28 4.71
N GLU A 140 5.90 9.01 3.64
CA GLU A 140 5.31 10.06 2.78
C GLU A 140 3.82 10.29 3.07
N PHE A 141 3.20 9.48 3.94
CA PHE A 141 1.85 9.72 4.43
C PHE A 141 1.86 9.82 5.96
N ASP A 142 1.03 10.71 6.49
CA ASP A 142 0.87 10.95 7.92
C ASP A 142 0.10 9.81 8.60
N ILE A 143 0.67 8.61 8.59
CA ILE A 143 0.21 7.39 9.26
C ILE A 143 1.20 6.95 10.34
N LEU A 144 0.74 6.18 11.32
CA LEU A 144 1.57 5.71 12.44
C LEU A 144 2.19 6.85 13.27
N ASN A 145 1.61 8.05 13.29
CA ASN A 145 2.21 9.25 13.91
C ASN A 145 2.27 9.20 15.44
N ILE A 146 1.65 8.18 16.04
CA ILE A 146 1.62 7.96 17.49
C ILE A 146 2.80 7.10 17.90
N GLU A 147 3.48 7.49 18.99
CA GLU A 147 4.71 6.82 19.47
C GLU A 147 4.53 5.31 19.68
N SER A 148 3.38 4.86 20.20
CA SER A 148 3.08 3.44 20.40
C SER A 148 3.03 2.65 19.07
N LYS A 149 2.50 3.25 18.00
CA LYS A 149 2.45 2.65 16.66
C LYS A 149 3.83 2.62 16.02
N GLN A 150 4.65 3.67 16.20
CA GLN A 150 6.06 3.69 15.78
C GLN A 150 6.87 2.58 16.46
N LYS A 151 6.67 2.37 17.77
CA LYS A 151 7.33 1.26 18.49
C LYS A 151 6.93 -0.11 17.92
N GLN A 152 5.65 -0.31 17.60
CA GLN A 152 5.19 -1.54 16.95
C GLN A 152 5.81 -1.71 15.55
N LEU A 153 5.83 -0.66 14.73
CA LEU A 153 6.47 -0.68 13.41
C LEU A 153 7.96 -1.07 13.49
N ASN A 154 8.70 -0.50 14.44
CA ASN A 154 10.12 -0.80 14.61
C ASN A 154 10.39 -2.23 15.12
N SER A 155 9.36 -2.89 15.66
CA SER A 155 9.42 -4.30 16.06
C SER A 155 9.02 -5.28 14.95
N LEU A 156 8.40 -4.80 13.86
CA LEU A 156 8.00 -5.63 12.73
C LEU A 156 9.19 -6.16 11.94
N TYR A 157 9.03 -7.39 11.45
CA TYR A 157 9.90 -7.97 10.44
C TYR A 157 9.18 -8.05 9.08
N PHE A 158 9.82 -7.43 8.10
CA PHE A 158 9.44 -7.45 6.70
C PHE A 158 10.11 -8.64 6.00
N ILE A 159 9.32 -9.35 5.22
CA ILE A 159 9.78 -10.48 4.41
C ILE A 159 9.68 -10.02 2.95
N PHE A 160 10.80 -10.03 2.25
CA PHE A 160 10.86 -9.73 0.82
C PHE A 160 11.30 -11.01 0.11
N GLU A 161 10.38 -11.61 -0.62
CA GLU A 161 10.69 -12.78 -1.43
C GLU A 161 11.27 -12.29 -2.76
N ALA A 162 12.20 -13.07 -3.32
CA ALA A 162 12.75 -12.75 -4.63
C ALA A 162 11.67 -13.04 -5.67
N PHE A 163 11.55 -12.16 -6.68
CA PHE A 163 10.67 -12.43 -7.81
C PHE A 163 11.13 -13.71 -8.53
N ASN A 164 10.22 -14.67 -8.66
CA ASN A 164 10.46 -15.92 -9.38
C ASN A 164 9.63 -15.90 -10.67
N GLY A 165 10.29 -15.79 -11.82
CA GLY A 165 9.65 -15.59 -13.12
C GLY A 165 8.76 -16.75 -13.62
N CYS A 166 8.61 -17.82 -12.84
CA CYS A 166 7.72 -18.95 -13.14
C CYS A 166 6.28 -18.73 -12.66
N ASP A 167 6.06 -17.81 -11.71
CA ASP A 167 4.79 -17.61 -10.99
C ASP A 167 4.39 -16.12 -11.04
N ILE A 168 4.25 -15.59 -12.25
CA ILE A 168 3.90 -14.18 -12.47
C ILE A 168 2.43 -13.97 -12.06
N PRO A 169 2.13 -13.02 -11.15
CA PRO A 169 0.76 -12.65 -10.84
C PRO A 169 0.12 -11.88 -11.99
N ASP A 170 -1.12 -12.24 -12.31
CA ASP A 170 -1.95 -11.63 -13.36
C ASP A 170 -3.16 -10.89 -12.75
#